data_AF-A0A183U5D0-F1
#
_entry.id   AF-A0A183U5D0-F1
#
_cell.length_a   1.000
_cell.length_b   1.000
_cell.length_c   1.000
_cell.angle_alpha   90.00
_cell.angle_beta   90.00
_cell.angle_gamma   90.00
#
_symmetry.space_group_name_H-M   'P 1'
#
loop_
_entity.id
_entity.type
_entity.pdbx_description
1 polymer ?
#
loop_
_entity_poly.entity_id
_entity_poly.type
_entity_poly.pdbx_seq_one_letter_code
_entity_poly.pdbx_strand_id
1 'polypeptide(L)'
;LATLNGQFWFPFRREHILKSGVIACSKSSLSYVLSSGKGVAVAIVLGGAEEALDAHPNCYDLLLLRRRGFVRLALETGTYLVPAYNFGENDTFTQVTNKRGTLLRKIQLDIDVFNAWL
;
A
#
# COMPACT_ATOMS: atom_id res chain seq x y z
N LEU A 1 1.20 10.44 5.15
CA LEU A 1 0.75 9.24 4.40
C LEU A 1 1.88 8.78 3.50
N ALA A 2 2.13 7.48 3.39
CA ALA A 2 3.13 6.92 2.48
C ALA A 2 2.47 6.27 1.25
N THR A 3 3.04 6.46 0.06
CA THR A 3 2.51 5.93 -1.21
C THR A 3 3.60 5.29 -2.08
N LEU A 4 3.22 4.58 -3.13
CA LEU A 4 4.14 3.90 -4.05
C LEU A 4 5.11 4.89 -4.71
N ASN A 5 6.38 4.48 -4.88
CA ASN A 5 7.43 5.32 -5.45
C ASN A 5 7.10 5.87 -6.85
N GLY A 6 6.38 5.10 -7.68
CA GLY A 6 5.98 5.52 -9.03
C GLY A 6 5.14 6.81 -9.07
N GLN A 7 4.45 7.13 -7.97
CA GLN A 7 3.70 8.38 -7.84
C GLN A 7 4.58 9.64 -7.96
N PHE A 8 5.88 9.51 -7.68
CA PHE A 8 6.85 10.61 -7.68
C PHE A 8 7.66 10.72 -8.99
N TRP A 9 7.37 9.90 -10.01
CA TRP A 9 8.13 9.90 -11.27
C TRP A 9 7.73 11.03 -12.21
N PHE A 10 6.44 11.37 -12.24
CA PHE A 10 5.94 12.46 -13.09
C PHE A 10 6.13 13.83 -12.38
N PRO A 11 6.82 14.80 -12.99
CA PRO A 11 7.26 16.02 -12.31
C PRO A 11 6.10 16.85 -11.73
N PHE A 12 5.02 17.09 -12.48
CA PHE A 12 3.88 17.85 -11.96
C PHE A 12 3.17 17.13 -10.80
N ARG A 13 2.89 15.83 -10.97
CA ARG A 13 2.23 15.01 -9.95
C ARG A 13 3.07 14.92 -8.67
N ARG A 14 4.38 14.74 -8.83
CA ARG A 14 5.36 14.73 -7.74
C ARG A 14 5.24 15.97 -6.86
N GLU A 15 5.24 17.16 -7.46
CA GLU A 15 5.16 18.41 -6.70
C GLU A 15 3.83 18.55 -5.95
N HIS A 16 2.71 18.14 -6.55
CA HIS A 16 1.42 18.13 -5.88
C HIS A 16 1.38 17.18 -4.68
N ILE A 17 1.95 15.98 -4.82
CA ILE A 17 2.00 14.96 -3.77
C ILE A 17 2.95 15.38 -2.64
N LEU A 18 4.12 15.95 -2.96
CA LEU A 18 5.05 16.43 -1.93
C LEU A 18 4.46 17.62 -1.15
N LYS A 19 3.75 18.54 -1.82
CA LYS A 19 3.07 19.67 -1.16
C LYS A 19 1.97 19.23 -0.19
N SER A 20 1.32 18.09 -0.42
CA SER A 20 0.33 17.55 0.52
C SER A 20 0.94 16.75 1.68
N GLY A 21 2.27 16.69 1.79
CA GLY A 21 2.97 15.99 2.88
C GLY A 21 2.98 14.46 2.71
N VAL A 22 2.71 13.96 1.49
CA VAL A 22 2.81 12.54 1.18
C VAL A 22 4.26 12.19 0.87
N ILE A 23 4.69 11.04 1.39
CA ILE A 23 6.07 10.55 1.25
C ILE A 23 6.11 9.23 0.47
N ALA A 24 7.29 8.89 -0.03
CA ALA A 24 7.55 7.62 -0.67
C ALA A 24 7.50 6.47 0.36
N CYS A 25 6.86 5.36 0.02
CA CYS A 25 6.83 4.13 0.83
C CYS A 25 8.13 3.32 0.63
N SER A 26 9.27 3.98 0.82
CA SER A 26 10.60 3.36 0.78
C SER A 26 11.18 3.28 2.18
N LYS A 27 12.01 2.26 2.46
CA LYS A 27 12.64 2.10 3.78
C LYS A 27 13.39 3.37 4.18
N SER A 28 14.19 3.95 3.28
CA SER A 28 14.96 5.16 3.55
C SER A 28 14.08 6.36 3.89
N SER A 29 13.01 6.61 3.13
CA SER A 29 12.09 7.73 3.39
C SER A 29 11.36 7.55 4.72
N LEU A 30 10.86 6.34 4.99
CA LEU A 30 10.14 6.04 6.22
C LEU A 30 11.08 6.14 7.44
N SER A 31 12.28 5.54 7.37
CA SER A 31 13.29 5.64 8.43
C SER A 31 13.69 7.09 8.71
N TYR A 32 13.85 7.92 7.67
CA TYR A 32 14.19 9.33 7.82
C TYR A 32 13.10 10.08 8.58
N VAL A 33 11.84 9.95 8.13
CA VAL A 33 10.69 10.64 8.72
C VAL A 33 10.43 10.17 10.16
N LEU A 34 10.49 8.87 10.42
CA LEU A 34 10.30 8.32 11.76
C LEU A 34 11.44 8.68 12.72
N SER A 35 12.65 8.92 12.22
CA SER A 35 13.79 9.39 13.02
C SER A 35 13.84 10.91 13.21
N SER A 36 12.95 11.67 12.55
CA SER A 36 13.01 13.14 12.52
C SER A 36 12.56 13.82 13.82
N GLY A 37 12.05 13.07 14.81
CA GLY A 37 11.68 13.58 16.13
C GLY A 37 10.32 13.12 16.62
N LYS A 38 9.86 13.69 17.74
CA LYS A 38 8.56 13.37 18.35
C LYS A 38 7.42 14.07 17.59
N GLY A 39 6.22 13.48 17.63
CA GLY A 39 5.01 14.05 17.02
C GLY A 39 4.82 13.71 15.55
N VAL A 40 5.65 12.81 14.99
CA VAL A 40 5.52 12.34 13.61
C VAL A 40 4.76 11.02 13.58
N ALA A 41 3.76 10.92 12.71
CA ALA A 41 3.04 9.69 12.42
C ALA A 41 3.03 9.44 10.91
N VAL A 42 3.24 8.18 10.52
CA VAL A 42 3.19 7.76 9.12
C VAL A 42 2.12 6.70 8.95
N ALA A 43 1.08 7.04 8.17
CA ALA A 43 0.10 6.08 7.70
C ALA A 43 0.63 5.31 6.49
N ILE A 44 0.60 3.98 6.55
CA ILE A 44 0.96 3.08 5.45
C ILE A 44 -0.27 2.22 5.16
N VAL A 45 -0.71 2.20 3.90
CA VAL A 45 -1.73 1.27 3.45
C VAL A 45 -1.02 -0.04 3.10
N LEU A 46 -1.31 -1.11 3.84
CA LEU A 46 -0.64 -2.42 3.67
C LEU A 46 -1.13 -3.17 2.43
N GLY A 47 -2.25 -2.72 1.86
CA GLY A 47 -2.87 -3.21 0.65
C GLY A 47 -1.94 -3.16 -0.57
N GLY A 48 -2.10 -4.13 -1.46
CA GLY A 48 -1.42 -4.14 -2.76
C GLY A 48 -2.35 -4.60 -3.87
N ALA A 49 -1.87 -4.56 -5.11
CA ALA A 49 -2.64 -4.95 -6.28
C ALA A 49 -3.21 -6.38 -6.17
N GLU A 50 -2.44 -7.33 -5.61
CA GLU A 50 -2.90 -8.70 -5.37
C GLU A 50 -4.16 -8.77 -4.48
N GLU A 51 -4.21 -7.93 -3.43
CA GLU A 51 -5.30 -7.85 -2.46
C GLU A 51 -6.51 -7.10 -3.04
N ALA A 52 -6.26 -6.08 -3.86
CA ALA A 52 -7.31 -5.39 -4.60
C ALA A 52 -8.05 -6.32 -5.58
N LEU A 53 -7.37 -7.35 -6.10
CA LEU A 53 -8.00 -8.36 -6.95
C LEU A 53 -8.82 -9.41 -6.18
N ASP A 54 -8.66 -9.51 -4.85
CA ASP A 54 -9.51 -10.36 -3.99
C ASP A 54 -10.65 -9.55 -3.33
N ALA A 55 -10.73 -8.23 -3.59
CA ALA A 55 -11.76 -7.34 -3.05
C ALA A 55 -13.12 -7.61 -3.73
N HIS A 56 -13.91 -8.51 -3.14
CA HIS A 56 -15.28 -8.79 -3.54
C HIS A 56 -16.29 -8.28 -2.50
N PRO A 57 -17.52 -7.92 -2.91
CA PRO A 57 -18.57 -7.56 -1.97
C PRO A 57 -18.76 -8.63 -0.90
N ASN A 58 -18.92 -8.21 0.36
CA ASN A 58 -18.99 -9.09 1.54
C ASN A 58 -17.76 -9.98 1.83
N CYS A 59 -16.62 -9.75 1.16
CA CYS A 59 -15.35 -10.40 1.47
C CYS A 59 -14.41 -9.42 2.18
N TYR A 60 -13.62 -9.87 3.15
CA TYR A 60 -12.66 -9.04 3.90
C TYR A 60 -11.30 -9.74 4.08
N ASP A 61 -10.84 -10.42 3.03
CA ASP A 61 -9.58 -11.14 3.05
C ASP A 61 -8.38 -10.19 3.04
N LEU A 62 -7.54 -10.26 4.08
CA LEU A 62 -6.35 -9.43 4.24
C LEU A 62 -5.05 -10.21 4.01
N LEU A 63 -4.17 -9.72 3.12
CA LEU A 63 -2.91 -10.40 2.76
C LEU A 63 -1.70 -9.87 3.54
N LEU A 64 -1.76 -9.93 4.88
CA LEU A 64 -0.76 -9.31 5.76
C LEU A 64 0.43 -10.22 6.12
N LEU A 65 0.25 -11.55 6.15
CA LEU A 65 1.24 -12.49 6.71
C LEU A 65 2.61 -12.47 6.03
N ARG A 66 2.64 -12.13 4.72
CA ARG A 66 3.87 -12.07 3.91
C ARG A 66 4.57 -10.72 3.97
N ARG A 67 3.93 -9.66 4.46
CA ARG A 67 4.39 -8.27 4.36
C ARG A 67 4.86 -7.71 5.70
N ARG A 68 6.00 -8.18 6.22
CA ARG A 68 6.51 -7.83 7.57
C ARG A 68 7.45 -6.62 7.62
N GLY A 69 7.69 -5.95 6.50
CA GLY A 69 8.66 -4.85 6.40
C GLY A 69 8.36 -3.68 7.33
N PHE A 70 7.08 -3.30 7.46
CA PHE A 70 6.65 -2.23 8.36
C PHE A 70 6.87 -2.58 9.84
N VAL A 71 6.70 -3.85 10.21
CA VAL A 71 6.97 -4.34 11.57
C VAL A 71 8.45 -4.26 11.89
N ARG A 72 9.29 -4.73 10.96
CA ARG A 72 10.75 -4.63 11.10
C ARG A 72 11.19 -3.17 11.24
N LEU A 73 10.64 -2.27 10.42
CA LEU A 73 10.94 -0.85 10.52
C LEU A 73 10.55 -0.27 11.88
N ALA A 74 9.36 -0.59 12.37
CA ALA A 74 8.89 -0.11 13.66
C ALA A 74 9.77 -0.58 14.83
N LEU A 75 10.29 -1.81 14.76
CA LEU A 75 11.28 -2.31 15.72
C LEU A 75 12.62 -1.57 15.62
N GLU A 76 13.09 -1.29 14.40
CA GLU A 76 14.34 -0.54 14.15
C GLU A 76 14.26 0.92 14.63
N THR A 77 13.09 1.57 14.51
CA THR A 77 12.89 2.98 14.88
C THR A 77 12.28 3.18 16.27
N GLY A 78 11.85 2.11 16.96
CA GLY A 78 11.16 2.19 18.25
C GLY A 78 9.77 2.84 18.18
N THR A 79 9.12 2.81 17.02
CA THR A 79 7.83 3.48 16.79
C THR A 79 6.65 2.56 17.08
N TYR A 80 5.56 3.10 17.62
CA TYR A 80 4.34 2.34 17.84
C TYR A 80 3.63 1.99 16.54
N LEU A 81 3.15 0.74 16.44
CA LEU A 81 2.26 0.30 15.37
C LEU A 81 0.81 0.47 15.82
N VAL A 82 0.04 1.24 15.06
CA VAL A 82 -1.39 1.43 15.30
C VAL A 82 -2.15 0.81 14.13
N PRO A 83 -2.79 -0.37 14.30
CA PRO A 83 -3.60 -0.96 13.25
C PRO A 83 -4.91 -0.17 13.08
N ALA A 84 -5.26 0.10 11.84
CA ALA A 84 -6.54 0.71 11.46
C ALA A 84 -7.13 -0.09 10.29
N TYR A 85 -8.44 -0.26 10.29
CA TYR A 85 -9.18 -0.98 9.26
C TYR A 85 -10.48 -0.24 8.93
N ASN A 86 -10.79 -0.11 7.64
CA ASN A 86 -12.00 0.54 7.13
C ASN A 86 -12.98 -0.52 6.62
N PHE A 87 -14.24 -0.46 7.05
CA PHE A 87 -15.30 -1.33 6.57
C PHE A 87 -16.06 -0.70 5.39
N GLY A 88 -16.62 -1.54 4.52
CA GLY A 88 -17.49 -1.13 3.41
C GLY A 88 -16.78 -0.72 2.13
N GLU A 89 -15.44 -0.62 2.10
CA GLU A 89 -14.72 -0.25 0.87
C GLU A 89 -14.94 -1.27 -0.27
N ASN A 90 -15.00 -2.56 0.07
CA ASN A 90 -15.19 -3.65 -0.90
C ASN A 90 -16.58 -3.67 -1.55
N ASP A 91 -17.56 -2.97 -0.99
CA ASP A 91 -18.92 -2.88 -1.54
C ASP A 91 -19.05 -1.72 -2.55
N THR A 92 -18.00 -0.90 -2.70
CA THR A 92 -17.99 0.27 -3.61
C THR A 92 -17.86 -0.13 -5.08
N PHE A 93 -17.11 -1.21 -5.37
CA PHE A 93 -16.83 -1.64 -6.75
C PHE A 93 -17.04 -3.13 -6.92
N THR A 94 -17.78 -3.52 -7.95
CA THR A 94 -17.97 -4.93 -8.33
C THR A 94 -16.84 -5.41 -9.22
N GLN A 95 -16.02 -6.34 -8.70
CA GLN A 95 -15.00 -7.07 -9.47
C GLN A 95 -15.64 -8.17 -10.35
N VAL A 96 -15.11 -8.36 -11.56
CA VAL A 96 -15.43 -9.54 -12.38
C VAL A 96 -14.95 -10.79 -11.64
N THR A 97 -15.72 -11.88 -11.69
CA THR A 97 -15.34 -13.13 -11.03
C THR A 97 -13.98 -13.64 -11.53
N ASN A 98 -12.97 -13.56 -10.68
CA ASN A 98 -11.57 -13.83 -11.01
C ASN A 98 -10.96 -14.85 -10.02
N LYS A 99 -11.63 -16.00 -9.86
CA LYS A 99 -11.19 -17.07 -8.94
C LYS A 99 -9.69 -17.38 -9.13
N ARG A 100 -8.98 -17.58 -8.01
CA ARG A 100 -7.58 -17.98 -8.00
C ARG A 100 -7.37 -19.22 -8.87
N GLY A 101 -6.35 -19.19 -9.72
CA GLY A 101 -6.02 -20.26 -10.67
C GLY A 101 -6.60 -20.10 -12.07
N THR A 102 -7.56 -19.20 -12.28
CA THR A 102 -8.07 -18.89 -13.63
C THR A 102 -7.03 -18.17 -14.50
N LEU A 103 -7.16 -18.29 -15.82
CA LEU A 103 -6.30 -17.56 -16.78
C LEU A 103 -6.44 -16.04 -16.60
N LEU A 104 -7.66 -15.56 -16.35
CA LEU A 104 -7.94 -14.15 -16.07
C LEU A 104 -7.13 -13.66 -14.86
N ARG A 105 -7.15 -14.41 -13.75
CA ARG A 105 -6.40 -14.04 -12.54
C ARG A 105 -4.89 -14.01 -12.77
N LYS A 106 -4.34 -14.92 -13.61
CA LYS A 106 -2.91 -14.91 -13.97
C LYS A 106 -2.55 -13.66 -14.77
N ILE A 107 -3.32 -13.34 -15.80
CA ILE A 107 -3.10 -12.14 -16.62
C ILE A 107 -3.20 -10.86 -15.77
N GLN A 108 -4.19 -10.77 -14.88
CA GLN A 108 -4.34 -9.62 -13.97
C GLN A 108 -3.12 -9.47 -13.04
N LEU A 109 -2.62 -10.56 -12.47
CA LEU A 109 -1.41 -10.52 -11.63
C LEU A 109 -0.19 -10.08 -12.43
N ASP A 110 -0.01 -10.57 -13.65
CA ASP A 110 1.12 -10.20 -14.50
C ASP A 110 1.07 -8.71 -14.90
N ILE A 111 -0.12 -8.20 -15.26
CA ILE A 111 -0.34 -6.79 -15.57
C ILE A 111 -0.12 -5.91 -14.33
N ASP A 112 -0.62 -6.33 -13.17
CA ASP A 112 -0.47 -5.57 -11.93
C ASP A 112 0.99 -5.49 -11.47
N VAL A 113 1.75 -6.59 -11.62
CA VAL A 113 3.19 -6.60 -11.35
C VAL A 113 3.93 -5.68 -12.33
N PHE A 114 3.54 -5.66 -13.60
CA PHE A 114 4.11 -4.76 -14.61
C PHE A 114 3.81 -3.28 -14.31
N ASN A 115 2.57 -2.95 -13.95
CA ASN A 115 2.17 -1.59 -13.58
C ASN A 115 2.82 -1.13 -12.27
N ALA A 116 3.12 -2.03 -11.34
CA ALA A 116 3.86 -1.71 -10.13
C ALA A 116 5.36 -1.41 -10.39
N TRP A 117 5.88 -1.83 -11.55
CA TRP A 117 7.24 -1.56 -12.02
C TRP A 117 7.36 -0.28 -12.87
N LEU A 118 6.22 0.27 -13.35
CA LEU A 118 6.11 1.55 -14.04
C LEU A 118 5.67 2.70 -13.10
#